data_AF-A0A7C2W3A0-F1
#
_entry.id   AF-A0A7C2W3A0-F1
#
_cell.length_a   1.000
_cell.length_b   1.000
_cell.length_c   1.000
_cell.angle_alpha   90.00
_cell.angle_beta   90.00
_cell.angle_gamma   90.00
#
_symmetry.space_group_name_H-M   'P 1'
#
loop_
_entity.id
_entity.type
_entity.pdbx_description
1 polymer ?
#
loop_
_entity_poly.entity_id
_entity_poly.type
_entity_poly.pdbx_seq_one_letter_code
_entity_poly.pdbx_strand_id
1 'polypeptide(L)'
;MYFLVGFVLLSIASYIDVRTKTVPYFLSYFMISAGVILQSIRSIEYGISHIILVGIYTLIVFAFGYLRFKAGQWGGGDAVILLGTMYYLITPKNYLAPIEFIILSFFCGALYGVFY
;
A
#
# COMPACT_ATOMS: atom_id res chain seq x y z
N MET A 1 16.14 0.37 1.81
CA MET A 1 15.74 0.83 3.16
C MET A 1 14.23 0.98 3.30
N TYR A 2 13.55 1.80 2.48
CA TYR A 2 12.09 2.04 2.60
C TYR A 2 11.22 0.79 2.44
N PHE A 3 11.60 -0.10 1.52
CA PHE A 3 10.95 -1.41 1.38
C PHE A 3 10.99 -2.23 2.68
N LEU A 4 12.13 -2.22 3.40
CA LEU A 4 12.27 -2.91 4.68
C LEU A 4 11.32 -2.32 5.73
N VAL A 5 11.20 -0.99 5.79
CA VAL A 5 10.28 -0.31 6.70
C VAL A 5 8.83 -0.70 6.37
N GLY A 6 8.44 -0.63 5.10
CA GLY A 6 7.12 -1.07 4.65
C GLY A 6 6.85 -2.54 4.97
N PHE A 7 7.82 -3.42 4.76
CA PHE A 7 7.74 -4.84 5.09
C PHE A 7 7.53 -5.08 6.59
N VAL A 8 8.27 -4.37 7.45
CA VAL A 8 8.10 -4.46 8.91
C VAL A 8 6.71 -3.97 9.33
N LEU A 9 6.25 -2.83 8.81
CA LEU A 9 4.93 -2.28 9.12
C LEU A 9 3.80 -3.22 8.66
N LEU A 10 3.91 -3.80 7.47
CA LEU A 10 2.97 -4.82 6.97
C LEU A 10 3.00 -6.11 7.81
N SER A 11 4.18 -6.53 8.28
CA SER A 11 4.31 -7.69 9.16
C SER A 11 3.60 -7.44 10.50
N ILE A 12 3.75 -6.23 11.06
CA ILE A 12 3.03 -5.81 12.27
C ILE A 12 1.52 -5.79 12.01
N ALA A 13 1.08 -5.20 10.88
CA ALA A 13 -0.33 -5.16 10.51
C ALA A 13 -0.93 -6.57 10.37
N SER A 14 -0.22 -7.47 9.70
CA SER A 14 -0.63 -8.87 9.52
C SER A 14 -0.69 -9.61 10.86
N TYR A 15 0.28 -9.40 11.74
CA TYR A 15 0.25 -9.98 13.09
C TYR A 15 -0.98 -9.53 13.88
N ILE A 16 -1.30 -8.23 13.85
CA ILE A 16 -2.48 -7.67 14.51
C ILE A 16 -3.75 -8.23 13.87
N ASP A 17 -3.85 -8.20 12.54
CA ASP A 17 -5.03 -8.68 11.81
C ASP A 17 -5.34 -10.16 12.09
N VAL A 18 -4.33 -11.04 12.12
CA VAL A 18 -4.54 -12.45 12.46
C VAL A 18 -5.15 -12.62 13.86
N ARG A 19 -4.76 -11.76 14.81
CA ARG A 19 -5.18 -11.78 16.22
C ARG A 19 -6.54 -11.13 16.45
N THR A 20 -6.82 -9.99 15.81
CA THR A 20 -7.99 -9.15 16.06
C THR A 20 -9.02 -9.18 14.92
N LYS A 21 -8.73 -9.90 13.84
CA LYS A 21 -9.53 -9.97 12.60
C LYS A 21 -9.82 -8.60 11.98
N THR A 22 -8.95 -7.64 12.27
CA THR A 22 -9.12 -6.25 11.87
C THR A 22 -7.76 -5.61 11.57
N VAL A 23 -7.63 -5.02 10.39
CA VAL A 23 -6.45 -4.22 10.04
C VAL A 23 -6.43 -2.93 10.86
N PRO A 24 -5.31 -2.61 11.54
CA PRO A 24 -5.23 -1.46 12.44
C PRO A 24 -5.19 -0.12 11.69
N TYR A 25 -6.26 0.67 11.77
CA TYR A 25 -6.35 1.99 11.14
C TYR A 25 -5.23 2.95 11.55
N PHE A 26 -4.83 2.97 12.82
CA PHE A 26 -3.75 3.86 13.29
C PHE A 26 -2.45 3.60 12.54
N LEU A 27 -2.15 2.34 12.24
CA LEU A 27 -0.95 1.93 11.52
C LEU A 27 -1.06 2.30 10.04
N SER A 28 -2.22 2.12 9.43
CA SER A 28 -2.47 2.53 8.04
C SER A 28 -2.33 4.04 7.87
N TYR A 29 -2.89 4.85 8.79
CA TYR A 29 -2.74 6.30 8.76
C TYR A 29 -1.30 6.74 9.02
N PHE A 30 -0.57 6.06 9.91
CA PHE A 30 0.85 6.29 10.11
C PHE A 30 1.67 6.00 8.83
N MET A 31 1.40 4.87 8.15
CA MET A 31 2.05 4.53 6.89
C MET A 31 1.78 5.59 5.81
N ILE A 32 0.55 6.09 5.71
CA ILE A 32 0.21 7.15 4.76
C ILE A 32 0.95 8.44 5.10
N SER A 33 0.89 8.92 6.34
CA SER A 33 1.50 10.20 6.71
C SER A 33 3.02 10.17 6.58
N ALA A 34 3.67 9.12 7.08
CA ALA A 34 5.12 8.93 6.93
C ALA A 34 5.52 8.71 5.47
N GLY A 35 4.70 7.99 4.69
CA GLY A 35 4.92 7.75 3.27
C GLY A 35 4.82 9.03 2.42
N VAL A 36 3.85 9.90 2.70
CA VAL A 36 3.73 11.21 2.04
C VAL A 36 4.96 12.07 2.35
N ILE A 37 5.36 12.18 3.62
CA ILE A 37 6.57 12.92 4.01
C ILE A 37 7.80 12.37 3.29
N LEU A 38 7.93 11.04 3.23
CA LEU A 38 9.04 10.38 2.53
C LEU A 38 9.09 10.77 1.05
N GLN A 39 7.97 10.72 0.33
CA GLN A 39 7.95 11.06 -1.10
C GLN A 39 8.12 12.57 -1.34
N SER A 40 7.65 13.42 -0.42
CA SER A 40 7.93 14.86 -0.43
C SER A 40 9.42 15.17 -0.23
N ILE A 41 10.14 14.40 0.59
CA ILE A 41 11.59 14.55 0.70
C ILE A 41 12.26 14.13 -0.62
N ARG A 42 11.82 13.02 -1.21
CA ARG A 42 12.39 12.52 -2.48
C ARG A 42 12.13 13.44 -3.66
N SER A 43 11.05 14.21 -3.64
CA SER A 43 10.81 15.19 -4.70
C SER A 43 11.86 16.30 -4.76
N ILE A 44 12.58 16.54 -3.66
CA ILE A 44 13.71 17.48 -3.65
C ILE A 44 14.84 16.95 -4.54
N GLU A 45 15.06 15.63 -4.53
CA GLU A 45 16.11 14.96 -5.32
C GLU A 45 15.69 14.69 -6.77
N TYR A 46 14.43 14.28 -6.98
CA TYR A 46 13.92 13.78 -8.26
C TYR A 46 13.00 14.75 -9.00
N GLY A 47 12.72 15.92 -8.40
CA GLY A 47 11.94 16.99 -9.01
C GLY A 47 10.43 16.75 -9.06
N ILE A 48 9.73 17.66 -9.74
CA ILE A 48 8.26 17.73 -9.76
C ILE A 48 7.60 16.56 -10.49
N SER A 49 8.27 15.97 -11.49
CA SER A 49 7.77 14.80 -12.20
C SER A 49 7.57 13.60 -11.27
N HIS A 50 8.43 13.45 -10.25
CA HIS A 50 8.30 12.42 -9.23
C HIS A 50 7.00 12.58 -8.44
N ILE A 51 6.68 13.80 -7.98
CA ILE A 51 5.42 14.08 -7.26
C ILE A 51 4.21 13.78 -8.12
N ILE A 52 4.23 14.21 -9.39
CA ILE A 52 3.11 14.00 -10.31
C ILE A 52 2.84 12.51 -10.47
N LEU A 53 3.89 11.72 -10.69
CA LEU A 53 3.76 10.26 -10.80
C LEU A 53 3.24 9.66 -9.50
N VAL A 54 3.82 10.01 -8.36
CA VAL A 54 3.33 9.53 -7.05
C VAL A 54 1.85 9.85 -6.87
N GLY A 55 1.41 11.08 -7.19
CA GLY A 55 0.00 11.48 -7.12
C GLY A 55 -0.91 10.66 -8.04
N ILE A 56 -0.50 10.40 -9.28
CA ILE A 56 -1.25 9.55 -10.22
C ILE A 56 -1.41 8.13 -9.65
N TYR A 57 -0.34 7.52 -9.16
CA TYR A 57 -0.41 6.18 -8.57
C TYR A 57 -1.23 6.16 -7.28
N THR A 58 -1.16 7.23 -6.46
CA THR A 58 -2.00 7.36 -5.26
C THR A 58 -3.48 7.35 -5.64
N LEU A 59 -3.88 8.08 -6.69
CA LEU A 59 -5.26 8.08 -7.19
C LEU A 59 -5.68 6.71 -7.73
N ILE A 60 -4.83 6.04 -8.49
CA ILE A 60 -5.11 4.70 -9.02
C ILE A 60 -5.31 3.69 -7.88
N VAL A 61 -4.39 3.65 -6.91
CA VAL A 61 -4.46 2.73 -5.77
C VAL A 61 -5.65 3.06 -4.87
N PHE A 62 -5.93 4.34 -4.63
CA PHE A 62 -7.11 4.76 -3.89
C PHE A 62 -8.41 4.35 -4.59
N ALA A 63 -8.55 4.63 -5.89
CA ALA A 63 -9.73 4.25 -6.66
C ALA A 63 -9.93 2.73 -6.64
N PHE A 64 -8.85 1.97 -6.81
CA PHE A 64 -8.87 0.52 -6.73
C PHE A 64 -9.35 0.02 -5.36
N GLY A 65 -8.72 0.46 -4.27
CA GLY A 65 -9.10 0.07 -2.91
C GLY A 65 -10.54 0.48 -2.57
N TYR A 66 -10.95 1.69 -2.97
CA TYR A 66 -12.30 2.19 -2.74
C TYR A 66 -13.36 1.38 -3.49
N LEU A 67 -13.11 1.01 -4.75
CA LEU A 67 -14.03 0.16 -5.53
C LEU A 67 -14.18 -1.23 -4.88
N ARG A 68 -13.09 -1.83 -4.40
CA ARG A 68 -13.11 -3.12 -3.69
C ARG A 68 -13.86 -3.06 -2.37
N PHE A 69 -13.67 -1.97 -1.61
CA PHE A 69 -14.41 -1.71 -0.39
C PHE A 69 -15.91 -1.56 -0.67
N LYS A 70 -16.29 -0.77 -1.69
CA LYS A 70 -17.70 -0.59 -2.10
C LYS A 70 -18.34 -1.86 -2.64
N ALA A 71 -17.56 -2.72 -3.29
CA ALA A 71 -18.02 -4.03 -3.73
C ALA A 71 -18.18 -5.04 -2.58
N GLY A 72 -17.85 -4.68 -1.33
CA GLY A 72 -17.89 -5.58 -0.18
C GLY A 72 -16.84 -6.69 -0.22
N GLN A 73 -15.85 -6.59 -1.12
CA GLN A 73 -14.82 -7.62 -1.28
C GLN A 73 -13.72 -7.47 -0.24
N TRP A 74 -13.38 -6.23 0.12
CA TRP A 74 -12.33 -5.90 1.08
C TRP A 74 -12.89 -5.07 2.23
N GLY A 75 -12.27 -5.18 3.40
CA GLY A 75 -12.54 -4.30 4.53
C GLY A 75 -12.03 -2.88 4.28
N GLY A 76 -12.57 -1.91 5.02
CA GLY A 76 -12.07 -0.53 4.97
C GLY A 76 -10.61 -0.41 5.36
N GLY A 77 -10.16 -1.21 6.33
CA GLY A 77 -8.76 -1.26 6.76
C GLY A 77 -7.82 -1.75 5.65
N ASP A 78 -8.22 -2.76 4.86
CA ASP A 78 -7.46 -3.30 3.73
C ASP A 78 -7.23 -2.24 2.65
N ALA A 79 -8.28 -1.48 2.33
CA ALA A 79 -8.19 -0.41 1.34
C ALA A 79 -7.22 0.70 1.80
N VAL A 80 -7.26 1.08 3.08
CA VAL A 80 -6.40 2.15 3.62
C VAL A 80 -4.95 1.69 3.77
N ILE A 81 -4.70 0.46 4.20
CA ILE A 81 -3.34 -0.05 4.34
C ILE A 81 -2.66 -0.26 2.98
N LEU A 82 -3.40 -0.63 1.94
CA LEU A 82 -2.89 -0.70 0.57
C LEU A 82 -2.38 0.68 0.12
N LEU A 83 -3.13 1.74 0.41
CA LEU A 83 -2.73 3.11 0.10
C LEU A 83 -1.45 3.51 0.83
N GLY A 84 -1.34 3.18 2.12
CA GLY A 84 -0.10 3.39 2.90
C GLY A 84 1.08 2.63 2.31
N THR A 85 0.88 1.37 1.93
CA THR A 85 1.90 0.48 1.37
C THR A 85 2.49 1.01 0.07
N MET A 86 1.66 1.57 -0.82
CA MET A 86 2.08 2.13 -2.09
C MET A 86 3.22 3.15 -1.93
N TYR A 87 3.19 3.99 -0.90
CA TYR A 87 4.24 5.00 -0.66
C TYR A 87 5.60 4.40 -0.31
N TYR A 88 5.67 3.15 0.17
CA TYR A 88 6.94 2.48 0.47
C TYR A 88 7.46 1.65 -0.72
N LEU A 89 6.58 1.34 -1.66
CA LEU A 89 6.91 0.57 -2.88
C LEU A 89 7.33 1.48 -4.04
N ILE A 90 6.66 2.63 -4.20
CA ILE A 90 6.93 3.52 -5.33
C ILE A 90 8.30 4.18 -5.21
N THR A 91 9.11 4.05 -6.27
CA THR A 91 10.44 4.63 -6.34
C THR A 91 10.73 5.19 -7.74
N PRO A 92 11.65 6.16 -7.88
CA PRO A 92 12.10 6.64 -9.19
C PRO A 92 12.69 5.56 -10.10
N LYS A 93 13.14 4.43 -9.53
CA LYS A 93 13.65 3.28 -10.30
C LYS A 93 12.53 2.33 -10.74
N ASN A 94 11.44 2.24 -9.97
CA ASN A 94 10.30 1.41 -10.30
C ASN A 94 9.02 2.09 -9.79
N TYR A 95 8.30 2.74 -10.71
CA TYR A 95 6.99 3.34 -10.44
C TYR A 95 5.84 2.32 -10.50
N LEU A 96 6.06 1.15 -11.13
CA LEU A 96 5.07 0.10 -11.31
C LEU A 96 4.96 -0.84 -10.10
N ALA A 97 5.91 -0.78 -9.17
CA ALA A 97 5.95 -1.63 -7.97
C ALA A 97 4.62 -1.70 -7.18
N PRO A 98 3.82 -0.62 -7.01
CA PRO A 98 2.52 -0.73 -6.37
C PRO A 98 1.52 -1.60 -7.16
N ILE A 99 1.54 -1.54 -8.49
CA ILE A 99 0.68 -2.36 -9.35
C ILE A 99 1.14 -3.82 -9.32
N GLU A 100 2.46 -4.06 -9.42
CA GLU A 100 3.06 -5.38 -9.28
C GLU A 100 2.64 -6.04 -7.96
N PHE A 101 2.70 -5.28 -6.86
CA PHE A 101 2.26 -5.75 -5.55
C PHE A 101 0.77 -6.13 -5.52
N ILE A 102 -0.10 -5.30 -6.11
CA ILE A 102 -1.53 -5.62 -6.20
C ILE A 102 -1.73 -6.92 -6.97
N ILE A 103 -1.10 -7.07 -8.14
CA ILE A 103 -1.20 -8.29 -8.96
C ILE A 103 -0.72 -9.51 -8.17
N LEU A 104 0.44 -9.43 -7.53
CA LEU A 104 0.99 -10.50 -6.71
C LEU A 104 0.08 -10.85 -5.53
N SER A 105 -0.57 -9.87 -4.89
CA SER A 105 -1.51 -10.12 -3.79
C SER A 105 -2.72 -10.97 -4.24
N PHE A 106 -3.21 -10.76 -5.47
CA PHE A 106 -4.27 -11.59 -6.03
C PHE A 106 -3.78 -13.00 -6.35
N PHE A 107 -2.57 -13.15 -6.89
CA PHE A 107 -2.00 -14.48 -7.12
C PHE A 107 -1.82 -15.25 -5.81
N CYS A 108 -1.31 -14.60 -4.76
CA CYS A 108 -1.19 -15.20 -3.44
C CYS A 108 -2.56 -15.60 -2.86
N GLY A 109 -3.57 -14.73 -2.99
CA GLY A 109 -4.93 -15.05 -2.54
C GLY A 109 -5.57 -16.20 -3.32
N ALA A 110 -5.36 -16.24 -4.65
CA ALA A 110 -5.84 -17.33 -5.48
C ALA A 110 -5.18 -18.66 -5.12
N LEU A 111 -3.86 -18.68 -4.89
CA LEU A 111 -3.16 -19.87 -4.41
C LEU A 111 -3.66 -20.32 -3.05
N TYR A 112 -3.88 -19.39 -2.11
CA TYR A 112 -4.43 -19.72 -0.80
C TYR A 112 -5.79 -20.43 -0.92
N GLY A 113 -6.69 -19.94 -1.77
CA GLY A 113 -8.00 -20.55 -2.02
C GLY A 113 -7.98 -21.88 -2.81
N VAL A 114 -6.83 -22.29 -3.35
CA VAL A 114 -6.66 -23.64 -3.92
C VAL A 114 -6.31 -24.66 -2.83
N PHE A 115 -5.59 -24.23 -1.79
CA PHE A 115 -5.15 -25.11 -0.70
C PHE A 115 -6.12 -25.17 0.49
N TYR A 116 -7.03 -24.19 0.61
CA TYR A 116 -8.00 -24.04 1.70
C TYR A 116 -9.37 -23.63 1.16
#